data_AF-A0A814T4Q3-F1
#
_entry.id   AF-A0A814T4Q3-F1
#
_cell.length_a   1.000
_cell.length_b   1.000
_cell.length_c   1.000
_cell.angle_alpha   90.00
_cell.angle_beta   90.00
_cell.angle_gamma   90.00
#
_symmetry.space_group_name_H-M   'P 1'
#
loop_
_entity.id
_entity.type
_entity.pdbx_description
1 polymer ?
#
loop_
_entity_poly.entity_id
_entity_poly.type
_entity_poly.pdbx_seq_one_letter_code
_entity_poly.pdbx_strand_id
1 'polypeptide(L)'
;MAQLRLFRTIDIHVTGPGTGQMYQTSLPDGSVNINLGGLQESRREHGNITFTTYMEQYMTSGAPYLKGLYYPINERPNGIKREQVVRLIREAAKMIMDGFSIPVNPIENLAPDGKLYIEMCEKDKKFCSLTTDRAEGVPFGCYHFWVDEVIHERGVWRSQRKPDGSIKSECPFNRTLLYELRKKYNIHHYDTLETKENITNISGNV
;
A
#
# COMPACT_ATOMS: atom_id res chain seq x y z
N MET A 1 6.67 28.33 -12.46
CA MET A 1 5.28 28.83 -12.57
C MET A 1 4.45 28.10 -13.64
N ALA A 2 5.00 27.61 -14.76
CA ALA A 2 4.22 26.92 -15.79
C ALA A 2 3.61 25.57 -15.33
N GLN A 3 4.36 24.76 -14.59
CA GLN A 3 3.93 23.41 -14.20
C GLN A 3 2.71 23.40 -13.27
N LEU A 4 2.66 24.26 -12.24
CA LEU A 4 1.50 24.35 -11.34
C LEU A 4 0.24 24.89 -12.03
N ARG A 5 0.40 25.70 -13.08
CA ARG A 5 -0.74 26.15 -13.90
C ARG A 5 -1.31 25.00 -14.72
N LEU A 6 -0.47 24.09 -15.20
CA LEU A 6 -0.91 22.89 -15.92
C LEU A 6 -1.75 21.99 -15.00
N PHE A 7 -1.34 21.79 -13.75
CA PHE A 7 -2.09 20.94 -12.80
C PHE A 7 -3.55 21.36 -12.61
N ARG A 8 -3.84 22.66 -12.69
CA ARG A 8 -5.20 23.20 -12.56
C ARG A 8 -6.14 22.83 -13.70
N THR A 9 -5.60 22.26 -14.78
CA THR A 9 -6.37 21.84 -15.95
C THR A 9 -6.29 20.32 -16.16
N ILE A 10 -5.82 19.56 -15.17
CA ILE A 10 -5.69 18.10 -15.27
C ILE A 10 -6.92 17.43 -14.67
N ASP A 11 -7.74 16.81 -15.51
CA ASP A 11 -8.88 15.99 -15.06
C ASP A 11 -8.43 14.61 -14.58
N ILE A 12 -7.43 14.02 -15.25
CA ILE A 12 -6.86 12.71 -14.91
C ILE A 12 -5.36 12.85 -14.70
N HIS A 13 -4.91 12.66 -13.46
CA HIS A 13 -3.50 12.67 -13.10
C HIS A 13 -3.00 11.25 -12.89
N VAL A 14 -1.89 10.86 -13.54
CA VAL A 14 -1.30 9.53 -13.40
C VAL A 14 0.06 9.63 -12.72
N THR A 15 0.24 8.93 -11.61
CA THR A 15 1.48 8.97 -10.81
C THR A 15 2.12 7.59 -10.65
N GLY A 16 3.44 7.55 -10.52
CA GLY A 16 4.14 6.51 -9.77
C GLY A 16 4.33 6.96 -8.31
N PRO A 17 4.86 6.12 -7.42
CA PRO A 17 5.08 6.51 -6.04
C PRO A 17 6.41 7.25 -5.88
N GLY A 18 6.58 7.85 -4.70
CA GLY A 18 7.90 8.14 -4.14
C GLY A 18 8.52 9.45 -4.61
N THR A 19 7.71 10.38 -5.12
CA THR A 19 8.20 11.74 -5.37
C THR A 19 7.98 12.67 -4.18
N GLY A 20 7.12 12.29 -3.21
CA GLY A 20 6.74 13.14 -2.08
C GLY A 20 6.02 14.42 -2.52
N GLN A 21 5.59 14.51 -3.79
CA GLN A 21 5.01 15.72 -4.36
C GLN A 21 3.51 15.78 -4.09
N MET A 22 3.09 16.86 -3.44
CA MET A 22 1.71 17.11 -3.01
C MET A 22 0.86 17.77 -4.10
N TYR A 23 0.64 17.07 -5.21
CA TYR A 23 -0.09 17.60 -6.37
C TYR A 23 -1.58 17.83 -6.12
N GLN A 24 -2.17 17.16 -5.12
CA GLN A 24 -3.59 17.22 -4.81
C GLN A 24 -4.10 18.66 -4.61
N THR A 25 -3.27 19.54 -4.07
CA THR A 25 -3.64 20.95 -3.80
C THR A 25 -3.79 21.80 -5.07
N SER A 26 -3.28 21.31 -6.20
CA SER A 26 -3.31 22.02 -7.49
C SER A 26 -4.22 21.36 -8.53
N LEU A 27 -4.74 20.16 -8.26
CA LEU A 27 -5.73 19.49 -9.10
C LEU A 27 -7.12 20.11 -8.86
N PRO A 28 -7.95 20.30 -9.91
CA PRO A 28 -9.30 20.81 -9.75
C PRO A 28 -10.23 19.80 -9.06
N ASP A 29 -11.32 20.31 -8.49
CA ASP A 29 -12.38 19.49 -7.91
C ASP A 29 -12.99 18.58 -8.98
N GLY A 30 -13.21 17.31 -8.64
CA GLY A 30 -13.71 16.32 -9.59
C GLY A 30 -12.61 15.60 -10.38
N SER A 31 -11.33 15.95 -10.19
CA SER A 31 -10.23 15.21 -10.81
C SER A 31 -10.03 13.82 -10.20
N VAL A 32 -9.49 12.93 -11.02
CA VAL A 32 -9.14 11.55 -10.64
C VAL A 32 -7.62 11.39 -10.65
N ASN A 33 -7.06 10.88 -9.55
CA ASN A 33 -5.65 10.51 -9.46
C ASN A 33 -5.47 8.99 -9.56
N ILE A 34 -4.78 8.52 -10.59
CA ILE A 34 -4.42 7.12 -10.81
C ILE A 34 -3.00 6.90 -10.28
N ASN A 35 -2.86 6.16 -9.18
CA ASN A 35 -1.58 5.78 -8.61
C ASN A 35 -1.17 4.39 -9.10
N LEU A 36 -0.08 4.33 -9.88
CA LEU A 36 0.44 3.10 -10.48
C LEU A 36 1.27 2.25 -9.51
N GLY A 37 1.62 2.80 -8.35
CA GLY A 37 2.48 2.13 -7.38
C GLY A 37 3.89 1.83 -7.91
N GLY A 38 4.75 1.44 -6.99
CA GLY A 38 6.17 1.18 -7.23
C GLY A 38 6.57 -0.11 -6.59
N LEU A 39 7.78 -0.55 -6.92
CA LEU A 39 8.32 -1.78 -6.38
C LEU A 39 9.36 -1.41 -5.35
N GLN A 40 9.18 -1.90 -4.14
CA GLN A 40 10.25 -1.86 -3.16
C GLN A 40 11.07 -3.14 -3.31
N GLU A 41 12.32 -3.00 -3.78
CA GLU A 41 13.27 -4.11 -3.84
C GLU A 41 13.87 -4.35 -2.46
N SER A 42 13.77 -5.59 -1.95
CA SER A 42 14.62 -6.03 -0.84
C SER A 42 16.02 -6.33 -1.36
N ARG A 43 16.85 -5.30 -1.58
CA ARG A 43 18.28 -5.52 -1.79
C ARG A 43 18.87 -5.98 -0.47
N ARG A 44 19.35 -7.22 -0.46
CA ARG A 44 20.15 -7.93 0.57
C ARG A 44 19.37 -9.12 1.16
N GLU A 45 19.90 -10.30 0.89
CA GLU A 45 19.78 -11.57 1.63
C GLU A 45 18.70 -12.61 1.27
N HIS A 46 17.50 -12.30 0.75
CA HIS A 46 16.44 -13.33 0.61
C HIS A 46 15.73 -13.44 -0.75
N GLY A 47 16.41 -13.06 -1.84
CA GLY A 47 15.84 -13.07 -3.19
C GLY A 47 15.02 -11.82 -3.51
N ASN A 48 14.65 -11.68 -4.78
CA ASN A 48 13.92 -10.52 -5.30
C ASN A 48 12.45 -10.56 -4.87
N ILE A 49 12.15 -10.37 -3.58
CA ILE A 49 10.78 -10.12 -3.14
C ILE A 49 10.43 -8.68 -3.52
N THR A 50 9.61 -8.52 -4.55
CA THR A 50 9.00 -7.25 -4.95
C THR A 50 7.55 -7.23 -4.49
N PHE A 51 7.17 -6.16 -3.81
CA PHE A 51 5.77 -5.86 -3.50
C PHE A 51 5.46 -4.44 -3.93
N THR A 52 4.16 -4.17 -4.03
CA THR A 52 3.66 -2.88 -4.49
C THR A 52 3.53 -1.95 -3.32
N THR A 53 4.10 -0.75 -3.45
CA THR A 53 3.85 0.37 -2.55
C THR A 53 3.13 1.47 -3.31
N TYR A 54 2.06 2.02 -2.70
CA TYR A 54 1.39 3.21 -3.21
C TYR A 54 1.84 4.49 -2.52
N MET A 55 2.62 4.39 -1.43
CA MET A 55 3.14 5.50 -0.61
C MET A 55 2.12 6.62 -0.37
N GLU A 56 2.05 7.61 -1.27
CA GLU A 56 1.22 8.81 -1.19
C GLU A 56 -0.31 8.57 -1.34
N GLN A 57 -0.83 7.37 -1.08
CA GLN A 57 -2.29 7.11 -1.10
C GLN A 57 -3.08 7.99 -0.11
N TYR A 58 -2.45 8.37 1.02
CA TYR A 58 -3.02 9.30 2.00
C TYR A 58 -3.32 10.67 1.41
N MET A 59 -2.63 11.08 0.33
CA MET A 59 -2.88 12.38 -0.31
C MET A 59 -4.22 12.41 -1.04
N THR A 60 -4.62 11.30 -1.66
CA THR A 60 -5.97 11.18 -2.24
C THR A 60 -7.03 10.98 -1.16
N SER A 61 -6.73 10.21 -0.11
CA SER A 61 -7.63 10.04 1.04
C SER A 61 -7.92 11.36 1.77
N GLY A 62 -6.90 12.21 1.93
CA GLY A 62 -7.02 13.53 2.58
C GLY A 62 -7.55 14.66 1.70
N ALA A 63 -7.79 14.42 0.41
CA ALA A 63 -8.31 15.41 -0.54
C ALA A 63 -9.76 15.04 -0.93
N PRO A 64 -10.78 15.54 -0.21
CA PRO A 64 -12.18 15.09 -0.37
C PRO A 64 -12.79 15.44 -1.73
N TYR A 65 -12.15 16.30 -2.52
CA TYR A 65 -12.59 16.70 -3.86
C TYR A 65 -11.95 15.85 -4.97
N LEU A 66 -11.08 14.89 -4.65
CA LEU A 66 -10.41 14.01 -5.60
C LEU A 66 -10.84 12.55 -5.43
N LYS A 67 -10.90 11.81 -6.55
CA LYS A 67 -11.05 10.36 -6.53
C LYS A 67 -9.70 9.67 -6.79
N GLY A 68 -9.35 8.69 -5.97
CA GLY A 68 -8.18 7.83 -6.13
C GLY A 68 -8.52 6.54 -6.86
N LEU A 69 -7.70 6.17 -7.85
CA LEU A 69 -7.68 4.85 -8.48
C LEU A 69 -6.29 4.25 -8.36
N TYR A 70 -6.20 2.93 -8.29
CA TYR A 70 -4.94 2.24 -8.00
C TYR A 70 -4.71 1.10 -8.97
N TYR A 71 -3.48 0.98 -9.47
CA TYR A 71 -3.10 -0.18 -10.27
C TYR A 71 -3.18 -1.45 -9.42
N PRO A 72 -3.66 -2.60 -9.93
CA PRO A 72 -3.86 -3.79 -9.09
C PRO A 72 -2.61 -4.25 -8.32
N ILE A 73 -2.72 -4.33 -6.99
CA ILE A 73 -1.59 -4.52 -6.07
C ILE A 73 -0.77 -5.79 -6.35
N ASN A 74 -1.42 -6.90 -6.70
CA ASN A 74 -0.76 -8.18 -6.99
C ASN A 74 -0.26 -8.27 -8.44
N GLU A 75 -0.76 -7.44 -9.36
CA GLU A 75 -0.30 -7.46 -10.75
C GLU A 75 0.97 -6.62 -10.93
N ARG A 76 1.10 -5.53 -10.17
CA ARG A 76 2.17 -4.56 -10.30
C ARG A 76 3.60 -5.12 -10.16
N PRO A 77 3.90 -6.15 -9.34
CA PRO A 77 5.20 -6.82 -9.30
C PRO A 77 5.60 -7.46 -10.64
N ASN A 78 4.63 -7.79 -11.49
CA ASN A 78 4.86 -8.34 -12.84
C ASN A 78 5.04 -7.25 -13.91
N GLY A 79 5.24 -6.01 -13.49
CA GLY A 79 5.36 -4.85 -14.38
C GLY A 79 4.02 -4.17 -14.68
N ILE A 80 4.10 -3.03 -15.37
CA ILE A 80 2.94 -2.24 -15.77
C ILE A 80 2.48 -2.71 -17.15
N LYS A 81 1.29 -3.31 -17.20
CA LYS A 81 0.61 -3.70 -18.44
C LYS A 81 -0.19 -2.53 -19.01
N ARG A 82 -0.07 -2.30 -20.32
CA ARG A 82 -0.77 -1.22 -21.05
C ARG A 82 -2.28 -1.32 -20.88
N GLU A 83 -2.83 -2.52 -20.99
CA GLU A 83 -4.28 -2.77 -20.96
C GLU A 83 -4.88 -2.35 -19.61
N GLN A 84 -4.15 -2.59 -18.52
CA GLN A 84 -4.58 -2.20 -17.18
C GLN A 84 -4.55 -0.68 -17.00
N VAL A 85 -3.53 0.01 -17.51
CA VAL A 85 -3.46 1.48 -17.45
C VAL A 85 -4.58 2.10 -18.29
N VAL A 86 -4.81 1.59 -19.51
CA VAL A 86 -5.92 2.04 -20.36
C VAL A 86 -7.27 1.81 -19.69
N ARG A 87 -7.46 0.68 -19.01
CA ARG A 87 -8.68 0.40 -18.24
C ARG A 87 -8.90 1.46 -17.15
N LEU A 88 -7.88 1.76 -16.35
CA LEU A 88 -7.95 2.77 -15.29
C LEU A 88 -8.24 4.17 -15.83
N ILE A 89 -7.62 4.55 -16.96
CA ILE A 89 -7.89 5.85 -17.60
C ILE A 89 -9.34 5.93 -18.09
N ARG A 90 -9.87 4.85 -18.67
CA ARG A 90 -11.28 4.80 -19.12
C ARG A 90 -12.25 4.86 -17.93
N GLU A 91 -11.94 4.17 -16.85
CA GLU A 91 -12.71 4.22 -15.60
C GLU A 91 -12.71 5.64 -15.02
N ALA A 92 -11.55 6.29 -14.94
CA ALA A 92 -11.42 7.69 -14.51
C ALA A 92 -12.25 8.64 -15.39
N ALA A 93 -12.12 8.54 -16.71
CA ALA A 93 -12.87 9.36 -17.65
C ALA A 93 -14.39 9.17 -17.47
N LYS A 94 -14.84 7.93 -17.28
CA LYS A 94 -16.26 7.66 -17.00
C LYS A 94 -16.71 8.29 -15.69
N MET A 95 -15.94 8.16 -14.60
CA MET A 95 -16.27 8.79 -13.32
C MET A 95 -16.36 10.32 -13.42
N ILE A 96 -15.51 10.95 -14.22
CA ILE A 96 -15.54 12.40 -14.46
C ILE A 96 -16.80 12.79 -15.25
N MET A 97 -17.14 12.06 -16.30
CA MET A 97 -18.32 12.35 -17.13
C MET A 97 -19.63 12.10 -16.38
N ASP A 98 -19.72 11.02 -15.61
CA ASP A 98 -20.92 10.67 -14.83
C ASP A 98 -21.04 11.53 -13.55
N GLY A 99 -19.91 12.07 -13.07
CA GLY A 99 -19.77 12.66 -11.76
C GLY A 99 -19.59 11.61 -10.65
N PHE A 100 -18.96 12.03 -9.56
CA PHE A 100 -18.90 11.27 -8.31
C PHE A 100 -19.20 12.20 -7.12
N SER A 101 -19.67 11.63 -6.00
CA SER A 101 -20.00 12.41 -4.81
C SER A 101 -18.76 13.07 -4.21
N ILE A 102 -18.85 14.37 -3.98
CA ILE A 102 -17.90 15.18 -3.21
C ILE A 102 -18.64 15.67 -1.96
N PRO A 103 -18.11 15.48 -0.73
CA PRO A 103 -16.79 14.92 -0.43
C PRO A 103 -16.71 13.40 -0.65
N VAL A 104 -15.60 12.93 -1.22
CA VAL A 104 -15.26 11.51 -1.32
C VAL A 104 -14.92 10.99 0.07
N ASN A 105 -15.47 9.83 0.44
CA ASN A 105 -15.16 9.18 1.71
C ASN A 105 -13.65 8.82 1.76
N PRO A 106 -12.90 9.26 2.80
CA PRO A 106 -11.45 9.08 2.86
C PRO A 106 -11.04 7.59 2.88
N ILE A 107 -11.81 6.74 3.56
CA ILE A 107 -11.52 5.29 3.66
C ILE A 107 -11.80 4.60 2.33
N GLU A 108 -12.90 4.97 1.66
CA GLU A 108 -13.22 4.42 0.34
C GLU A 108 -12.19 4.81 -0.73
N ASN A 109 -11.52 5.96 -0.55
CA ASN A 109 -10.50 6.49 -1.46
C ASN A 109 -9.10 5.89 -1.29
N LEU A 110 -8.90 5.02 -0.30
CA LEU A 110 -7.62 4.34 -0.07
C LEU A 110 -7.44 3.14 -1.01
N ALA A 111 -6.16 2.78 -1.24
CA ALA A 111 -5.80 1.52 -1.87
C ALA A 111 -6.12 0.34 -0.93
N PRO A 112 -6.10 -0.92 -1.44
CA PRO A 112 -6.42 -2.09 -0.62
C PRO A 112 -5.57 -2.23 0.66
N ASP A 113 -4.28 -1.91 0.59
CA ASP A 113 -3.35 -1.96 1.73
C ASP A 113 -3.63 -0.86 2.77
N GLY A 114 -4.01 0.34 2.35
CA GLY A 114 -4.48 1.40 3.23
C GLY A 114 -5.79 1.04 3.93
N LYS A 115 -6.74 0.45 3.20
CA LYS A 115 -8.02 -0.04 3.78
C LYS A 115 -7.76 -1.13 4.82
N LEU A 116 -6.86 -2.05 4.51
CA LEU A 116 -6.42 -3.09 5.44
C LEU A 116 -5.88 -2.49 6.73
N TYR A 117 -4.96 -1.53 6.60
CA TYR A 117 -4.32 -0.87 7.73
C TYR A 117 -5.32 -0.19 8.66
N ILE A 118 -6.29 0.54 8.10
CA ILE A 118 -7.36 1.18 8.89
C ILE A 118 -8.19 0.14 9.65
N GLU A 119 -8.67 -0.91 8.98
CA GLU A 119 -9.45 -1.97 9.65
C GLU A 119 -8.64 -2.69 10.73
N MET A 120 -7.33 -2.83 10.54
CA MET A 120 -6.44 -3.38 11.56
C MET A 120 -6.34 -2.46 12.78
N CYS A 121 -6.20 -1.14 12.58
CA CYS A 121 -6.24 -0.12 13.65
C CYS A 121 -7.58 -0.15 14.42
N GLU A 122 -8.69 -0.32 13.71
CA GLU A 122 -10.03 -0.37 14.29
C GLU A 122 -10.20 -1.57 15.22
N LYS A 123 -9.72 -2.75 14.80
CA LYS A 123 -9.84 -4.03 15.51
C LYS A 123 -8.79 -4.24 16.60
N ASP A 124 -7.58 -3.72 16.42
CA ASP A 124 -6.48 -3.86 17.37
C ASP A 124 -6.04 -2.48 17.86
N LYS A 125 -6.60 -2.05 19.00
CA LYS A 125 -6.27 -0.75 19.61
C LYS A 125 -4.81 -0.63 20.03
N LYS A 126 -4.16 -1.75 20.36
CA LYS A 126 -2.74 -1.76 20.72
C LYS A 126 -1.88 -1.52 19.49
N PHE A 127 -2.19 -2.18 18.38
CA PHE A 127 -1.56 -1.89 17.09
C PHE A 127 -1.79 -0.43 16.69
N CYS A 128 -3.02 0.07 16.82
CA CYS A 128 -3.36 1.44 16.47
C CYS A 128 -2.51 2.44 17.27
N SER A 129 -2.45 2.29 18.59
CA SER A 129 -1.63 3.14 19.46
C SER A 129 -0.14 3.03 19.11
N LEU A 130 0.35 1.81 18.81
CA LEU A 130 1.74 1.57 18.43
C LEU A 130 2.15 2.35 17.17
N THR A 131 1.22 2.52 16.23
CA THR A 131 1.49 3.16 14.93
C THR A 131 1.11 4.64 14.88
N THR A 132 0.32 5.15 15.81
CA THR A 132 -0.12 6.57 15.82
C THR A 132 0.50 7.39 16.93
N ASP A 133 0.86 6.78 18.06
CA ASP A 133 1.18 7.53 19.27
C ASP A 133 2.70 7.70 19.41
N ARG A 134 3.12 8.95 19.55
CA ARG A 134 4.48 9.28 20.01
C ARG A 134 4.52 9.16 21.52
N ALA A 135 4.80 7.97 22.01
CA ALA A 135 4.89 7.67 23.44
C ALA A 135 6.32 7.29 23.84
N GLU A 136 6.67 7.58 25.10
CA GLU A 136 7.92 7.14 25.69
C GLU A 136 8.02 5.60 25.67
N GLY A 137 9.15 5.07 25.22
CA GLY A 137 9.39 3.62 25.12
C GLY A 137 8.88 2.95 23.83
N VAL A 138 8.21 3.67 22.93
CA VAL A 138 7.87 3.16 21.59
C VAL A 138 9.02 3.43 20.62
N PRO A 139 9.60 2.41 19.95
CA PRO A 139 10.64 2.63 18.96
C PRO A 139 10.16 3.53 17.82
N PHE A 140 11.00 4.48 17.40
CA PHE A 140 10.67 5.44 16.34
C PHE A 140 10.17 4.76 15.05
N GLY A 141 10.75 3.60 14.70
CA GLY A 141 10.34 2.84 13.52
C GLY A 141 8.89 2.33 13.56
N CYS A 142 8.28 2.20 14.75
CA CYS A 142 6.92 1.69 14.86
C CYS A 142 5.83 2.72 14.52
N TYR A 143 6.16 4.02 14.49
CA TYR A 143 5.25 5.09 14.04
C TYR A 143 5.81 5.93 12.88
N HIS A 144 7.03 5.65 12.43
CA HIS A 144 7.65 6.26 11.26
C HIS A 144 7.89 5.21 10.17
N PHE A 145 6.84 4.92 9.41
CA PHE A 145 6.81 3.86 8.40
C PHE A 145 5.88 4.24 7.24
N TRP A 146 6.01 3.54 6.12
CA TRP A 146 4.97 3.50 5.09
C TRP A 146 4.03 2.33 5.33
N VAL A 147 2.72 2.51 5.13
CA VAL A 147 1.70 1.46 5.38
C VAL A 147 2.13 0.12 4.79
N ASP A 148 2.65 0.10 3.57
CA ASP A 148 3.12 -1.10 2.90
C ASP A 148 4.23 -1.87 3.66
N GLU A 149 5.04 -1.20 4.49
CA GLU A 149 6.03 -1.87 5.33
C GLU A 149 5.38 -2.73 6.41
N VAL A 150 4.26 -2.29 7.00
CA VAL A 150 3.47 -3.13 7.94
C VAL A 150 2.80 -4.25 7.16
N ILE A 151 2.11 -3.88 6.08
CA ILE A 151 1.27 -4.79 5.29
C ILE A 151 2.11 -5.84 4.56
N HIS A 152 3.41 -5.64 4.38
CA HIS A 152 4.35 -6.61 3.83
C HIS A 152 5.46 -6.99 4.82
N GLU A 153 5.28 -6.74 6.12
CA GLU A 153 6.18 -7.18 7.19
C GLU A 153 7.67 -6.87 6.94
N ARG A 154 7.97 -5.62 6.58
CA ARG A 154 9.31 -5.12 6.25
C ARG A 154 9.94 -4.32 7.37
N GLY A 155 11.27 -4.18 7.30
CA GLY A 155 12.05 -3.44 8.27
C GLY A 155 11.80 -3.93 9.70
N VAL A 156 11.39 -3.01 10.56
CA VAL A 156 11.10 -3.24 11.99
C VAL A 156 9.85 -4.11 12.24
N TRP A 157 8.99 -4.27 11.22
CA TRP A 157 7.77 -5.09 11.27
C TRP A 157 8.02 -6.57 11.00
N ARG A 158 9.21 -6.91 10.48
CA ARG A 158 9.58 -8.29 10.19
C ARG A 158 9.79 -9.10 11.48
N SER A 159 9.37 -10.36 11.46
CA SER A 159 9.81 -11.36 12.44
C SER A 159 11.25 -11.79 12.15
N GLN A 160 12.16 -11.58 13.10
CA GLN A 160 13.53 -12.07 13.00
C GLN A 160 13.71 -13.27 13.93
N ARG A 161 14.14 -14.40 13.37
CA ARG A 161 14.58 -15.55 14.17
C ARG A 161 15.99 -15.29 14.65
N LYS A 162 16.18 -15.29 15.96
CA LYS A 162 17.49 -15.16 16.60
C LYS A 162 18.26 -16.48 16.57
N PRO A 163 19.59 -16.47 16.84
CA PRO A 163 20.39 -17.68 16.94
C PRO A 163 19.89 -18.68 17.99
N ASP A 164 19.23 -18.19 19.06
CA ASP A 164 18.62 -19.01 20.11
C ASP A 164 17.27 -19.64 19.71
N GLY A 165 16.83 -19.42 18.46
CA GLY A 165 15.56 -19.92 17.94
C GLY A 165 14.34 -19.06 18.29
N SER A 166 14.47 -18.06 19.16
CA SER A 166 13.37 -17.15 19.49
C SER A 166 13.05 -16.22 18.31
N ILE A 167 11.76 -15.93 18.14
CA ILE A 167 11.30 -14.94 17.16
C ILE A 167 11.15 -13.60 17.90
N LYS A 168 11.88 -12.58 17.45
CA LYS A 168 11.73 -11.21 17.93
C LYS A 168 11.25 -10.31 16.81
N SER A 169 10.31 -9.42 17.14
CA SER A 169 9.87 -8.32 16.29
C SER A 169 10.08 -7.03 17.08
N GLU A 170 10.64 -6.01 16.43
CA GLU A 170 10.86 -4.70 17.07
C GLU A 170 9.53 -3.99 17.32
N CYS A 171 8.60 -4.09 16.38
CA CYS A 171 7.24 -3.58 16.49
C CYS A 171 6.24 -4.74 16.61
N PRO A 172 5.85 -5.18 17.82
CA PRO A 172 4.96 -6.32 18.01
C PRO A 172 3.51 -5.97 17.66
N PHE A 173 2.88 -6.76 16.79
CA PHE A 173 1.47 -6.61 16.41
C PHE A 173 0.81 -7.97 16.14
N ASN A 174 -0.51 -7.98 16.00
CA ASN A 174 -1.30 -9.18 15.73
C ASN A 174 -1.16 -9.65 14.27
N ARG A 175 -0.25 -10.60 14.02
CA ARG A 175 -0.02 -11.18 12.68
C ARG A 175 -1.18 -12.04 12.19
N THR A 176 -1.88 -12.74 13.08
CA THR A 176 -3.07 -13.52 12.71
C THR A 176 -4.11 -12.61 12.07
N LEU A 177 -4.40 -11.48 12.72
CA LEU A 177 -5.31 -10.48 12.18
C LEU A 177 -4.81 -9.91 10.84
N LEU A 178 -3.52 -9.60 10.72
CA LEU A 178 -2.93 -9.14 9.45
C LEU A 178 -3.17 -10.16 8.32
N TYR A 179 -2.92 -11.46 8.55
CA TYR A 179 -3.13 -12.49 7.53
C TYR A 179 -4.59 -12.66 7.15
N GLU A 180 -5.51 -12.59 8.11
CA GLU A 180 -6.96 -12.62 7.85
C GLU A 180 -7.38 -11.45 6.96
N LEU A 181 -6.92 -10.24 7.29
CA LEU A 181 -7.25 -9.06 6.52
C LEU A 181 -6.57 -9.06 5.15
N ARG A 182 -5.34 -9.57 5.00
CA ARG A 182 -4.69 -9.74 3.69
C ARG A 182 -5.53 -10.63 2.79
N LYS A 183 -6.09 -11.73 3.32
CA LYS A 183 -7.03 -12.60 2.58
C LYS A 183 -8.29 -11.83 2.19
N LYS A 184 -8.89 -11.07 3.12
CA LYS A 184 -10.09 -10.25 2.87
C LYS A 184 -9.88 -9.24 1.73
N TYR A 185 -8.74 -8.55 1.71
CA TYR A 185 -8.40 -7.54 0.70
C TYR A 185 -7.68 -8.12 -0.53
N ASN A 186 -7.54 -9.45 -0.60
CA ASN A 186 -6.83 -10.17 -1.65
C ASN A 186 -5.41 -9.61 -1.90
N ILE A 187 -4.62 -9.45 -0.84
CA ILE A 187 -3.22 -9.00 -0.91
C ILE A 187 -2.31 -10.21 -0.73
N HIS A 188 -1.49 -10.51 -1.74
CA HIS A 188 -0.58 -11.65 -1.69
C HIS A 188 0.72 -11.26 -1.00
N HIS A 189 1.14 -12.10 -0.04
CA HIS A 189 2.44 -11.98 0.60
C HIS A 189 3.33 -13.12 0.11
N TYR A 190 4.33 -12.78 -0.71
CA TYR A 190 5.31 -13.75 -1.17
C TYR A 190 6.44 -13.85 -0.15
N ASP A 191 6.27 -14.68 0.86
CA ASP A 191 7.38 -15.08 1.73
C ASP A 191 8.26 -16.08 0.97
N THR A 192 9.41 -15.63 0.46
CA THR A 192 10.37 -16.51 -0.23
C THR A 192 11.10 -17.47 0.71
N LEU A 193 10.86 -17.39 2.03
CA LEU A 193 11.53 -18.23 3.03
C LEU A 193 10.74 -19.49 3.41
N GLU A 194 9.41 -19.50 3.35
CA GLU A 194 8.63 -20.71 3.70
C GLU A 194 8.23 -21.57 2.50
N THR A 195 8.24 -21.03 1.28
CA THR A 195 7.82 -21.80 0.09
C THR A 195 8.91 -22.68 -0.51
N LYS A 196 10.19 -22.51 -0.15
CA LYS A 196 11.26 -23.38 -0.66
C LYS A 196 11.39 -24.71 0.09
N GLU A 197 10.95 -24.81 1.34
CA GLU A 197 11.00 -26.08 2.09
C GLU A 197 9.74 -26.93 1.93
N ASN A 198 8.61 -26.35 1.53
CA ASN A 198 7.34 -27.08 1.38
C ASN A 198 7.05 -27.57 -0.05
N ILE A 199 7.78 -27.14 -1.07
CA ILE A 199 7.56 -27.62 -2.45
C ILE A 199 8.42 -28.86 -2.76
N THR A 200 9.55 -29.05 -2.09
CA THR A 200 10.41 -30.24 -2.25
C THR A 200 9.86 -31.51 -1.58
N ASN A 201 8.86 -31.41 -0.71
CA ASN A 201 8.28 -32.55 0.00
C ASN A 201 6.98 -33.10 -0.64
N ILE A 202 6.53 -32.57 -1.78
CA ILE A 202 5.32 -33.05 -2.48
C ILE A 202 5.66 -33.74 -3.82
N SER A 203 6.90 -33.63 -4.31
CA SER A 203 7.33 -34.28 -5.58
C SER A 203 8.15 -35.56 -5.40
N GLY A 204 8.13 -36.17 -4.21
CA GLY A 204 8.81 -37.43 -3.93
C GLY A 204 7.84 -38.52 -3.49
N ASN A 205 6.91 -38.89 -4.37
CA ASN A 205 6.17 -40.16 -4.35
C ASN A 205 5.30 -40.26 -5.62
N VAL A 206 5.96 -40.54 -6.76
CA VAL A 206 5.38 -41.29 -7.89
C VAL A 206 6.48 -42.21 -8.41
#